data_AF-A0A1L5F9E3-F1
#
_entry.id   AF-A0A1L5F9E3-F1
#
_cell.length_a   1.000
_cell.length_b   1.000
_cell.length_c   1.000
_cell.angle_alpha   90.00
_cell.angle_beta   90.00
_cell.angle_gamma   90.00
#
_symmetry.space_group_name_H-M   'P 1'
#
loop_
_entity.id
_entity.type
_entity.pdbx_description
1 polymer ?
#
loop_
_entity_poly.entity_id
_entity_poly.type
_entity_poly.pdbx_seq_one_letter_code
_entity_poly.pdbx_strand_id
1 'polypeptide(L)'
;MESYILHDFKKVLWVILITAIMSAVILQVKGDSISAAVGDKFKYNGIAYTIITEPTGGDKGTVEVALEADVDSSYSGDIIIPATVTNSGNTYDVIAIGKYAFSNCTSLTSVQLPNSIKDIRHYAFYGCTGLNSIIIPKSVNYIGEWVFRGSGIINMVIPNGVTYIGSYAFDGCKNLTSIVIPNSITSIEGNTFRSCSMLTSITIPSSVTSIGDLAFAGCSSLRSVYFDGSATCC
;
A
#
# COMPACT_ATOMS: atom_id res chain seq x y z
N MET A 1 68.84 21.36 31.39
CA MET A 1 67.49 21.29 31.99
C MET A 1 66.38 21.71 31.01
N GLU A 2 66.69 22.56 30.01
CA GLU A 2 65.72 23.04 29.01
C GLU A 2 65.32 22.00 27.93
N SER A 3 66.16 21.00 27.64
CA SER A 3 65.84 20.00 26.59
C SER A 3 64.78 18.98 27.01
N TYR A 4 64.63 18.72 28.31
CA TYR A 4 63.66 17.74 28.84
C TYR A 4 62.23 18.28 28.78
N ILE A 5 62.04 19.58 29.05
CA ILE A 5 60.74 20.24 29.03
C ILE A 5 60.19 20.30 27.59
N LEU A 6 61.03 20.62 26.60
CA LEU A 6 60.61 20.72 25.20
C LEU A 6 60.17 19.37 24.60
N HIS A 7 60.75 18.26 25.07
CA HIS A 7 60.40 16.91 24.62
C HIS A 7 59.04 16.46 25.17
N ASP A 8 58.68 16.87 26.38
CA ASP A 8 57.41 16.52 27.01
C ASP A 8 56.23 17.29 26.39
N PHE A 9 56.42 18.57 26.09
CA PHE A 9 55.40 19.38 25.40
C PHE A 9 55.04 18.84 24.02
N LYS A 10 56.02 18.33 23.26
CA LYS A 10 55.74 17.71 21.95
C LYS A 10 54.92 16.42 22.06
N LYS A 11 55.14 15.62 23.12
CA LYS A 11 54.36 14.39 23.36
C LYS A 11 52.93 14.69 23.79
N VAL A 12 52.74 15.65 24.70
CA VAL A 12 51.41 16.07 25.15
C VAL A 12 50.61 16.70 24.00
N LEU A 13 51.25 17.56 23.20
CA LEU A 13 50.62 18.16 22.02
C LEU A 13 50.28 17.09 20.96
N TRP A 14 51.13 16.07 20.79
CA TRP A 14 50.87 14.95 19.87
C TRP A 14 49.72 14.05 20.35
N VAL A 15 49.59 13.79 21.65
CA VAL A 15 48.46 13.03 22.23
C VAL A 15 47.16 13.81 22.14
N ILE A 16 47.19 15.13 22.37
CA ILE A 16 46.01 16.02 22.20
C ILE A 16 45.62 16.11 20.72
N LEU A 17 46.59 16.21 19.79
CA LEU A 17 46.29 16.16 18.36
C LEU A 17 45.71 14.81 17.95
N ILE A 18 46.26 13.69 18.41
CA ILE A 18 45.76 12.35 18.06
C ILE A 18 44.35 12.13 18.60
N THR A 19 44.06 12.56 19.83
CA THR A 19 42.72 12.41 20.42
C THR A 19 41.69 13.35 19.77
N ALA A 20 42.09 14.57 19.40
CA ALA A 20 41.24 15.49 18.64
C ALA A 20 41.00 14.98 17.20
N ILE A 21 42.02 14.43 16.54
CA ILE A 21 41.89 13.81 15.21
C ILE A 21 41.05 12.54 15.30
N MET A 22 41.23 11.67 16.30
CA MET A 22 40.37 10.50 16.52
C MET A 22 38.90 10.90 16.76
N SER A 23 38.65 11.98 17.52
CA SER A 23 37.29 12.50 17.75
C SER A 23 36.67 13.10 16.48
N ALA A 24 37.46 13.77 15.65
CA ALA A 24 37.04 14.30 14.35
C ALA A 24 36.84 13.20 13.29
N VAL A 25 37.65 12.14 13.33
CA VAL A 25 37.51 10.96 12.44
C VAL A 25 36.25 10.16 12.80
N ILE A 26 35.88 10.04 14.08
CA ILE A 26 34.58 9.45 14.47
C ILE A 26 33.40 10.29 13.94
N LEU A 27 33.56 11.61 13.82
CA LEU A 27 32.54 12.50 13.24
C LEU A 27 32.46 12.41 11.70
N GLN A 28 33.59 12.18 11.00
CA GLN A 28 33.63 12.04 9.54
C GLN A 28 33.25 10.62 9.04
N VAL A 29 33.27 9.60 9.91
CA VAL A 29 32.80 8.23 9.60
C VAL A 29 31.28 8.09 9.75
N LYS A 30 30.56 9.16 10.11
CA LYS A 30 29.18 9.34 9.66
C LYS A 30 29.21 9.63 8.16
N GLY A 31 29.56 8.59 7.38
CA GLY A 31 29.52 8.64 5.94
C GLY A 31 28.19 9.22 5.50
N ASP A 32 28.24 10.10 4.50
CA ASP A 32 27.17 10.71 3.73
C ASP A 32 25.84 9.95 3.82
N SER A 33 25.19 10.06 4.98
CA SER A 33 23.93 9.37 5.25
C SER A 33 22.94 10.31 4.66
N ILE A 34 22.63 10.08 3.38
CA ILE A 34 21.48 10.66 2.72
C ILE A 34 20.31 10.30 3.66
N SER A 35 19.88 11.27 4.47
CA SER A 35 18.73 11.09 5.33
C SER A 35 17.58 10.79 4.40
N ALA A 36 16.99 9.60 4.52
CA ALA A 36 15.96 9.14 3.60
C ALA A 36 14.84 10.19 3.55
N ALA A 37 14.65 10.79 2.38
CA ALA A 37 13.77 11.92 2.17
C ALA A 37 12.40 11.47 1.66
N VAL A 38 11.40 12.34 1.74
CA VAL A 38 10.11 12.11 1.07
C VAL A 38 10.32 11.79 -0.40
N GLY A 39 9.73 10.69 -0.87
CA GLY A 39 9.87 10.17 -2.23
C GLY A 39 10.96 9.11 -2.39
N ASP A 40 11.87 8.97 -1.44
CA ASP A 40 12.89 7.92 -1.48
C ASP A 40 12.24 6.54 -1.35
N LYS A 41 12.82 5.58 -2.07
CA LYS A 41 12.39 4.19 -2.04
C LYS A 41 13.40 3.32 -1.30
N PHE A 42 12.89 2.33 -0.56
CA PHE A 42 13.70 1.30 0.07
C PHE A 42 12.97 -0.05 0.05
N LYS A 43 13.70 -1.14 0.32
CA LYS A 43 13.11 -2.47 0.48
C LYS A 43 13.14 -2.90 1.95
N TYR A 44 12.07 -3.55 2.38
CA TYR A 44 11.99 -4.21 3.68
C TYR A 44 11.34 -5.58 3.50
N ASN A 45 12.03 -6.65 3.88
CA ASN A 45 11.64 -8.04 3.64
C ASN A 45 11.26 -8.33 2.17
N GLY A 46 12.03 -7.76 1.24
CA GLY A 46 11.81 -7.94 -0.20
C GLY A 46 10.71 -7.08 -0.83
N ILE A 47 9.94 -6.34 -0.02
CA ILE A 47 8.85 -5.48 -0.49
C ILE A 47 9.37 -4.05 -0.62
N ALA A 48 9.07 -3.38 -1.73
CA ALA A 48 9.43 -1.99 -1.96
C ALA A 48 8.47 -1.02 -1.26
N TYR A 49 9.01 0.06 -0.70
CA TYR A 49 8.27 1.12 -0.02
C TYR A 49 8.77 2.49 -0.48
N THR A 50 7.88 3.48 -0.54
CA THR A 50 8.20 4.89 -0.78
C THR A 50 7.92 5.69 0.50
N ILE A 51 8.85 6.57 0.89
CA ILE A 51 8.65 7.48 2.02
C ILE A 51 7.65 8.58 1.65
N ILE A 52 6.61 8.72 2.47
CA ILE A 52 5.54 9.72 2.31
C ILE A 52 5.73 10.88 3.29
N THR A 53 6.14 10.58 4.53
CA THR A 53 6.52 11.58 5.52
C THR A 53 7.77 11.14 6.27
N GLU A 54 8.62 12.10 6.58
CA GLU A 54 9.80 11.87 7.39
C GLU A 54 9.44 11.75 8.88
N PRO A 55 10.16 10.93 9.66
CA PRO A 55 10.03 10.92 11.11
C PRO A 55 10.43 12.29 11.68
N THR A 56 9.67 12.82 12.63
CA THR A 56 9.98 14.10 13.28
C THR A 56 9.84 13.98 14.79
N GLY A 57 10.77 14.55 15.56
CA GLY A 57 10.59 14.74 17.00
C GLY A 57 10.31 13.48 17.85
N GLY A 58 10.65 12.28 17.36
CA GLY A 58 10.36 10.99 18.02
C GLY A 58 9.13 10.26 17.48
N ASP A 59 8.34 10.93 16.63
CA ASP A 59 7.26 10.29 15.88
C ASP A 59 7.80 9.53 14.67
N LYS A 60 7.08 8.47 14.29
CA LYS A 60 7.38 7.69 13.10
C LYS A 60 7.10 8.51 11.83
N GLY A 61 7.86 8.24 10.78
CA GLY A 61 7.46 8.64 9.44
C GLY A 61 6.34 7.76 8.91
N THR A 62 5.91 7.99 7.67
CA THR A 62 4.94 7.13 6.99
C THR A 62 5.44 6.70 5.63
N VAL A 63 5.08 5.48 5.23
CA VAL A 63 5.41 4.93 3.92
C VAL A 63 4.18 4.32 3.25
N GLU A 64 4.26 4.16 1.94
CA GLU A 64 3.36 3.30 1.18
C GLU A 64 4.14 2.15 0.54
N VAL A 65 3.45 1.04 0.27
CA VAL A 65 4.00 -0.02 -0.59
C VAL A 65 4.16 0.53 -2.00
N ALA A 66 5.33 0.36 -2.61
CA ALA A 66 5.69 1.02 -3.86
C ALA A 66 5.74 0.05 -5.04
N LEU A 67 5.51 0.57 -6.25
CA LEU A 67 5.90 -0.12 -7.48
C LEU A 67 7.43 -0.32 -7.49
N GLU A 68 7.82 -1.59 -7.66
CA GLU A 68 9.18 -2.00 -7.92
C GLU A 68 9.55 -1.74 -9.38
N ALA A 69 10.62 -0.98 -9.63
CA ALA A 69 10.95 -0.47 -10.97
C ALA A 69 11.60 -1.52 -11.89
N ASP A 70 12.13 -2.61 -11.34
CA ASP A 70 13.09 -3.46 -12.06
C ASP A 70 12.56 -4.79 -12.60
N VAL A 71 11.31 -5.21 -12.36
CA VAL A 71 10.76 -6.37 -13.11
C VAL A 71 9.24 -6.48 -13.01
N ASP A 72 8.65 -6.74 -14.17
CA ASP A 72 7.36 -7.38 -14.38
C ASP A 72 7.16 -8.53 -13.35
N SER A 73 6.11 -8.48 -12.52
CA SER A 73 5.56 -9.64 -11.80
C SER A 73 6.42 -10.38 -10.73
N SER A 74 7.27 -9.71 -9.93
CA SER A 74 8.14 -10.39 -8.95
C SER A 74 7.42 -10.97 -7.72
N TYR A 75 6.29 -10.40 -7.33
CA TYR A 75 5.57 -10.85 -6.13
C TYR A 75 4.76 -12.11 -6.42
N SER A 76 4.96 -13.14 -5.59
CA SER A 76 4.34 -14.45 -5.73
C SER A 76 3.92 -15.05 -4.40
N GLY A 77 3.01 -16.01 -4.44
CA GLY A 77 2.51 -16.69 -3.26
C GLY A 77 1.73 -15.76 -2.33
N ASP A 78 1.90 -15.97 -1.03
CA ASP A 78 1.18 -15.22 0.00
C ASP A 78 2.09 -14.12 0.57
N ILE A 79 1.62 -12.87 0.53
CA ILE A 79 2.35 -11.72 1.05
C ILE A 79 1.68 -11.18 2.31
N ILE A 80 2.51 -10.90 3.33
CA ILE A 80 2.08 -10.22 4.55
C ILE A 80 2.73 -8.84 4.58
N ILE A 81 1.92 -7.80 4.58
CA ILE A 81 2.38 -6.42 4.70
C ILE A 81 2.48 -6.07 6.19
N PRO A 82 3.67 -5.72 6.71
CA PRO A 82 3.80 -5.33 8.10
C PRO A 82 3.17 -3.96 8.35
N ALA A 83 2.63 -3.73 9.55
CA ALA A 83 2.07 -2.42 9.92
C ALA A 83 3.15 -1.32 10.00
N THR A 84 4.39 -1.72 10.29
CA THR A 84 5.55 -0.84 10.43
C THR A 84 6.77 -1.42 9.75
N VAL A 85 7.62 -0.57 9.19
CA VAL A 85 8.91 -0.95 8.61
C VAL A 85 10.02 -0.04 9.13
N THR A 86 11.27 -0.50 9.01
CA THR A 86 12.44 0.30 9.41
C THR A 86 13.38 0.53 8.25
N ASN A 87 13.90 1.75 8.10
CA ASN A 87 14.94 2.09 7.14
C ASN A 87 15.97 3.01 7.80
N SER A 88 17.25 2.65 7.75
CA SER A 88 18.37 3.46 8.27
C SER A 88 18.18 3.94 9.72
N GLY A 89 17.63 3.07 10.58
CA GLY A 89 17.37 3.37 12.00
C GLY A 89 16.05 4.12 12.28
N ASN A 90 15.37 4.60 11.25
CA ASN A 90 14.05 5.23 11.36
C ASN A 90 12.92 4.20 11.23
N THR A 91 11.80 4.45 11.92
CA THR A 91 10.59 3.61 11.85
C THR A 91 9.49 4.36 11.10
N TYR A 92 8.75 3.63 10.27
CA TYR A 92 7.67 4.16 9.45
C TYR A 92 6.40 3.32 9.60
N ASP A 93 5.24 3.95 9.73
CA ASP A 93 3.95 3.28 9.62
C ASP A 93 3.60 3.07 8.13
N VAL A 94 3.13 1.88 7.76
CA VAL A 94 2.69 1.57 6.40
C VAL A 94 1.22 1.98 6.26
N ILE A 95 0.96 3.06 5.55
CA ILE A 95 -0.36 3.72 5.51
C ILE A 95 -1.16 3.47 4.24
N ALA A 96 -0.53 2.99 3.17
CA ALA A 96 -1.20 2.79 1.89
C ALA A 96 -0.55 1.69 1.05
N ILE A 97 -1.34 1.14 0.13
CA ILE A 97 -0.82 0.40 -1.02
C ILE A 97 -0.74 1.37 -2.19
N GLY A 98 0.49 1.65 -2.62
CA GLY A 98 0.79 2.67 -3.61
C GLY A 98 0.34 2.31 -5.02
N LYS A 99 0.42 3.31 -5.90
CA LYS A 99 0.02 3.17 -7.30
C LYS A 99 0.84 2.06 -7.96
N TYR A 100 0.17 1.12 -8.63
CA TYR A 100 0.77 -0.05 -9.29
C TYR A 100 1.58 -1.01 -8.39
N ALA A 101 1.50 -0.92 -7.05
CA ALA A 101 2.40 -1.64 -6.14
C ALA A 101 2.54 -3.15 -6.43
N PHE A 102 1.44 -3.81 -6.78
CA PHE A 102 1.39 -5.22 -7.16
C PHE A 102 0.85 -5.44 -8.58
N SER A 103 0.89 -4.42 -9.45
CA SER A 103 0.36 -4.55 -10.81
C SER A 103 1.02 -5.71 -11.56
N ASN A 104 0.20 -6.50 -12.25
CA ASN A 104 0.55 -7.71 -13.01
C ASN A 104 1.29 -8.80 -12.23
N CYS A 105 1.18 -8.83 -10.89
CA CYS A 105 1.72 -9.93 -10.08
C CYS A 105 0.81 -11.17 -10.21
N THR A 106 0.92 -11.86 -11.35
CA THR A 106 0.05 -13.00 -11.72
C THR A 106 0.23 -14.23 -10.84
N SER A 107 1.38 -14.36 -10.17
CA SER A 107 1.69 -15.46 -9.24
C SER A 107 1.35 -15.16 -7.79
N LEU A 108 0.88 -13.94 -7.48
CA LEU A 108 0.45 -13.54 -6.15
C LEU A 108 -0.89 -14.20 -5.83
N THR A 109 -0.97 -15.00 -4.77
CA THR A 109 -2.17 -15.77 -4.41
C THR A 109 -3.01 -15.08 -3.35
N SER A 110 -2.37 -14.48 -2.35
CA SER A 110 -3.05 -13.70 -1.32
C SER A 110 -2.21 -12.55 -0.77
N VAL A 111 -2.88 -11.54 -0.22
CA VAL A 111 -2.24 -10.41 0.46
C VAL A 111 -2.94 -10.12 1.78
N GLN A 112 -2.17 -10.11 2.86
CA GLN A 112 -2.63 -9.70 4.18
C GLN A 112 -2.24 -8.25 4.44
N LEU A 113 -3.24 -7.38 4.55
CA LEU A 113 -3.07 -5.96 4.80
C LEU A 113 -3.25 -5.63 6.29
N PRO A 114 -2.36 -4.82 6.90
CA PRO A 114 -2.48 -4.42 8.29
C PRO A 114 -3.54 -3.31 8.45
N ASN A 115 -4.08 -3.16 9.67
CA ASN A 115 -5.05 -2.11 10.01
C ASN A 115 -4.47 -0.67 9.97
N SER A 116 -3.18 -0.51 9.66
CA SER A 116 -2.58 0.81 9.40
C SER A 116 -2.92 1.34 8.01
N ILE A 117 -3.29 0.48 7.05
CA ILE A 117 -3.64 0.87 5.69
C ILE A 117 -4.93 1.68 5.66
N LYS A 118 -4.87 2.87 5.04
CA LYS A 118 -5.98 3.79 4.79
C LYS A 118 -6.43 3.79 3.34
N ASP A 119 -5.48 3.65 2.42
CA ASP A 119 -5.76 3.77 0.99
C ASP A 119 -5.18 2.60 0.19
N ILE A 120 -5.96 2.12 -0.78
CA ILE A 120 -5.49 1.23 -1.84
C ILE A 120 -5.55 2.01 -3.15
N ARG A 121 -4.40 2.51 -3.61
CA ARG A 121 -4.31 3.49 -4.69
C ARG A 121 -4.47 2.83 -6.07
N HIS A 122 -4.63 3.68 -7.09
CA HIS A 122 -4.95 3.26 -8.46
C HIS A 122 -4.04 2.13 -8.97
N TYR A 123 -4.63 1.14 -9.63
CA TYR A 123 -3.94 0.00 -10.22
C TYR A 123 -3.15 -0.88 -9.24
N ALA A 124 -3.32 -0.75 -7.92
CA ALA A 124 -2.52 -1.45 -6.92
C ALA A 124 -2.44 -2.98 -7.14
N PHE A 125 -3.53 -3.63 -7.55
CA PHE A 125 -3.61 -5.07 -7.83
C PHE A 125 -4.10 -5.34 -9.26
N TYR A 126 -3.89 -4.39 -10.18
CA TYR A 126 -4.30 -4.53 -11.58
C TYR A 126 -3.67 -5.79 -12.18
N GLY A 127 -4.43 -6.63 -12.85
CA GLY A 127 -3.92 -7.82 -13.54
C GLY A 127 -3.35 -8.91 -12.62
N CYS A 128 -3.62 -8.87 -11.31
CA CYS A 128 -3.24 -9.94 -10.37
C CYS A 128 -4.13 -11.18 -10.55
N THR A 129 -3.94 -11.90 -11.66
CA THR A 129 -4.82 -13.02 -12.06
C THR A 129 -4.80 -14.20 -11.08
N GLY A 130 -3.73 -14.39 -10.32
CA GLY A 130 -3.62 -15.40 -9.27
C GLY A 130 -4.22 -14.99 -7.91
N LEU A 131 -4.51 -13.70 -7.71
CA LEU A 131 -4.95 -13.16 -6.42
C LEU A 131 -6.38 -13.58 -6.16
N ASN A 132 -6.56 -14.68 -5.42
CA ASN A 132 -7.87 -15.27 -5.16
C ASN A 132 -8.52 -14.73 -3.89
N SER A 133 -7.72 -14.24 -2.94
CA SER A 133 -8.15 -13.79 -1.62
C SER A 133 -7.37 -12.58 -1.15
N ILE A 134 -8.09 -11.55 -0.71
CA ILE A 134 -7.54 -10.38 -0.02
C ILE A 134 -8.54 -9.93 1.04
N ILE A 135 -8.04 -9.67 2.24
CA ILE A 135 -8.87 -9.11 3.32
C ILE A 135 -8.60 -7.61 3.37
N ILE A 136 -9.63 -6.82 3.06
CA ILE A 136 -9.57 -5.36 3.17
C ILE A 136 -9.78 -4.98 4.64
N PRO A 137 -8.80 -4.34 5.31
CA PRO A 137 -8.92 -4.00 6.72
C PRO A 137 -9.96 -2.89 6.91
N LYS A 138 -10.60 -2.85 8.08
CA LYS A 138 -11.67 -1.87 8.41
C LYS A 138 -11.18 -0.42 8.39
N SER A 139 -9.86 -0.22 8.44
CA SER A 139 -9.19 1.07 8.38
C SER A 139 -9.12 1.67 6.98
N VAL A 140 -9.43 0.91 5.93
CA VAL A 140 -9.39 1.42 4.55
C VAL A 140 -10.59 2.31 4.31
N ASN A 141 -10.32 3.51 3.77
CA ASN A 141 -11.30 4.51 3.40
C ASN A 141 -11.47 4.60 1.88
N TYR A 142 -10.42 4.31 1.12
CA TYR A 142 -10.35 4.56 -0.32
C TYR A 142 -9.85 3.34 -1.10
N ILE A 143 -10.64 2.91 -2.10
CA ILE A 143 -10.24 1.95 -3.13
C ILE A 143 -10.24 2.70 -4.47
N GLY A 144 -9.05 2.91 -5.04
CA GLY A 144 -8.89 3.66 -6.27
C GLY A 144 -9.42 2.97 -7.53
N GLU A 145 -9.26 3.66 -8.66
CA GLU A 145 -9.63 3.12 -9.96
C GLU A 145 -8.76 1.93 -10.37
N TRP A 146 -9.36 0.99 -11.09
CA TRP A 146 -8.70 -0.19 -11.65
C TRP A 146 -7.97 -1.09 -10.64
N VAL A 147 -8.21 -0.94 -9.33
CA VAL A 147 -7.43 -1.60 -8.27
C VAL A 147 -7.38 -3.11 -8.43
N PHE A 148 -8.51 -3.77 -8.64
CA PHE A 148 -8.61 -5.24 -8.79
C PHE A 148 -8.93 -5.65 -10.22
N ARG A 149 -8.76 -4.76 -11.20
CA ARG A 149 -9.13 -5.06 -12.57
C ARG A 149 -8.41 -6.30 -13.09
N GLY A 150 -9.17 -7.28 -13.59
CA GLY A 150 -8.61 -8.54 -14.10
C GLY A 150 -8.01 -9.45 -13.03
N SER A 151 -8.27 -9.20 -11.74
CA SER A 151 -7.81 -10.05 -10.66
C SER A 151 -8.55 -11.39 -10.60
N GLY A 152 -7.93 -12.36 -9.92
CA GLY A 152 -8.50 -13.69 -9.68
C GLY A 152 -9.50 -13.77 -8.53
N ILE A 153 -9.93 -12.64 -7.94
CA ILE A 153 -10.70 -12.60 -6.70
C ILE A 153 -12.02 -13.35 -6.88
N ILE A 154 -12.34 -14.22 -5.91
CA ILE A 154 -13.54 -15.07 -5.94
C ILE A 154 -14.68 -14.46 -5.12
N ASN A 155 -14.36 -13.93 -3.95
CA ASN A 155 -15.31 -13.32 -3.02
C ASN A 155 -14.71 -12.04 -2.46
N MET A 156 -15.53 -11.00 -2.31
CA MET A 156 -15.08 -9.73 -1.77
C MET A 156 -16.05 -9.19 -0.72
N VAL A 157 -15.50 -8.85 0.45
CA VAL A 157 -16.23 -8.11 1.48
C VAL A 157 -15.55 -6.77 1.65
N ILE A 158 -16.25 -5.69 1.26
CA ILE A 158 -15.75 -4.33 1.44
C ILE A 158 -16.23 -3.82 2.81
N PRO A 159 -15.33 -3.44 3.73
CA PRO A 159 -15.71 -3.02 5.06
C PRO A 159 -16.38 -1.64 5.06
N ASN A 160 -17.24 -1.38 6.05
CA ASN A 160 -17.97 -0.10 6.23
C ASN A 160 -17.08 1.16 6.37
N GLY A 161 -15.77 1.00 6.56
CA GLY A 161 -14.83 2.13 6.54
C GLY A 161 -14.62 2.72 5.14
N VAL A 162 -14.85 1.93 4.08
CA VAL A 162 -14.61 2.33 2.70
C VAL A 162 -15.73 3.26 2.24
N THR A 163 -15.38 4.48 1.88
CA THR A 163 -16.32 5.51 1.41
C THR A 163 -16.26 5.72 -0.10
N TYR A 164 -15.26 5.13 -0.78
CA TYR A 164 -15.08 5.28 -2.22
C TYR A 164 -14.53 4.00 -2.87
N ILE A 165 -15.14 3.62 -3.99
CA ILE A 165 -14.68 2.56 -4.90
C ILE A 165 -14.63 3.17 -6.30
N GLY A 166 -13.43 3.28 -6.88
CA GLY A 166 -13.24 3.94 -8.16
C GLY A 166 -13.76 3.17 -9.37
N SER A 167 -13.93 3.89 -10.48
CA SER A 167 -14.27 3.33 -11.78
C SER A 167 -13.39 2.13 -12.14
N TYR A 168 -14.00 1.11 -12.74
CA TYR A 168 -13.34 -0.13 -13.15
C TYR A 168 -12.63 -0.91 -12.02
N ALA A 169 -12.86 -0.60 -10.74
CA ALA A 169 -12.13 -1.24 -9.63
C ALA A 169 -12.16 -2.77 -9.69
N PHE A 170 -13.26 -3.38 -10.17
CA PHE A 170 -13.40 -4.82 -10.33
C PHE A 170 -13.65 -5.24 -11.80
N ASP A 171 -13.40 -4.38 -12.81
CA ASP A 171 -13.61 -4.75 -14.22
C ASP A 171 -12.82 -6.01 -14.58
N GLY A 172 -13.46 -6.99 -15.19
CA GLY A 172 -12.84 -8.24 -15.60
C GLY A 172 -12.43 -9.18 -14.46
N CYS A 173 -12.93 -9.01 -13.23
CA CYS A 173 -12.82 -10.03 -12.17
C CYS A 173 -13.69 -11.23 -12.51
N LYS A 174 -13.28 -12.04 -13.50
CA LYS A 174 -14.11 -13.08 -14.10
C LYS A 174 -14.52 -14.19 -13.14
N ASN A 175 -13.75 -14.38 -12.07
CA ASN A 175 -14.00 -15.38 -11.03
C ASN A 175 -14.84 -14.85 -9.85
N LEU A 176 -15.15 -13.55 -9.81
CA LEU A 176 -15.89 -12.94 -8.71
C LEU A 176 -17.32 -13.47 -8.71
N THR A 177 -17.67 -14.25 -7.69
CA THR A 177 -18.99 -14.86 -7.53
C THR A 177 -19.90 -14.08 -6.58
N SER A 178 -19.32 -13.41 -5.60
CA SER A 178 -20.03 -12.58 -4.62
C SER A 178 -19.22 -11.36 -4.20
N ILE A 179 -19.92 -10.24 -4.02
CA ILE A 179 -19.37 -9.03 -3.40
C ILE A 179 -20.39 -8.40 -2.45
N VAL A 180 -19.93 -7.96 -1.28
CA VAL A 180 -20.71 -7.15 -0.34
C VAL A 180 -20.26 -5.70 -0.43
N ILE A 181 -21.16 -4.83 -0.88
CA ILE A 181 -20.99 -3.37 -0.88
C ILE A 181 -21.53 -2.82 0.45
N PRO A 182 -20.76 -2.00 1.19
CA PRO A 182 -21.21 -1.46 2.47
C PRO A 182 -22.13 -0.24 2.30
N ASN A 183 -22.90 0.05 3.36
CA ASN A 183 -23.81 1.22 3.43
C ASN A 183 -23.07 2.58 3.45
N SER A 184 -21.73 2.58 3.48
CA SER A 184 -20.90 3.78 3.36
C SER A 184 -20.70 4.23 1.91
N ILE A 185 -21.06 3.40 0.92
CA ILE A 185 -20.94 3.72 -0.50
C ILE A 185 -22.19 4.44 -1.00
N THR A 186 -22.01 5.57 -1.66
CA THR A 186 -23.08 6.40 -2.23
C THR A 186 -23.22 6.27 -3.75
N SER A 187 -22.18 5.80 -4.42
CA SER A 187 -22.14 5.65 -5.88
C SER A 187 -21.43 4.36 -6.28
N ILE A 188 -21.98 3.65 -7.26
CA ILE A 188 -21.27 2.61 -8.00
C ILE A 188 -20.78 3.24 -9.29
N GLU A 189 -19.48 3.47 -9.40
CA GLU A 189 -18.88 4.17 -10.53
C GLU A 189 -18.97 3.40 -11.85
N GLY A 190 -18.69 4.11 -12.95
CA GLY A 190 -18.71 3.56 -14.30
C GLY A 190 -17.82 2.30 -14.43
N ASN A 191 -18.37 1.27 -15.07
CA ASN A 191 -17.69 0.01 -15.34
C ASN A 191 -17.17 -0.75 -14.10
N THR A 192 -17.55 -0.37 -12.86
CA THR A 192 -16.99 -0.93 -11.61
C THR A 192 -16.96 -2.47 -11.59
N PHE A 193 -18.03 -3.13 -12.03
CA PHE A 193 -18.16 -4.60 -12.09
C PHE A 193 -18.24 -5.13 -13.52
N ARG A 194 -17.81 -4.34 -14.52
CA ARG A 194 -17.87 -4.75 -15.92
C ARG A 194 -17.16 -6.09 -16.13
N SER A 195 -17.72 -6.97 -16.94
CA SER A 195 -17.16 -8.30 -17.27
C SER A 195 -16.89 -9.22 -16.07
N CYS A 196 -17.55 -9.02 -14.92
CA CYS A 196 -17.57 -9.99 -13.82
C CYS A 196 -18.48 -11.18 -14.19
N SER A 197 -18.01 -12.03 -15.10
CA SER A 197 -18.83 -13.05 -15.75
C SER A 197 -19.41 -14.12 -14.82
N MET A 198 -18.84 -14.32 -13.63
CA MET A 198 -19.33 -15.28 -12.63
C MET A 198 -20.14 -14.66 -11.50
N LEU A 199 -20.33 -13.32 -11.48
CA LEU A 199 -21.12 -12.66 -10.45
C LEU A 199 -22.59 -13.08 -10.61
N THR A 200 -23.15 -13.76 -9.60
CA THR A 200 -24.48 -14.38 -9.71
C THR A 200 -25.59 -13.52 -9.16
N SER A 201 -25.30 -12.80 -8.08
CA SER A 201 -26.20 -11.85 -7.44
C SER A 201 -25.42 -10.72 -6.80
N ILE A 202 -26.07 -9.58 -6.62
CA ILE A 202 -25.52 -8.45 -5.89
C ILE A 202 -26.62 -7.73 -5.12
N THR A 203 -26.30 -7.28 -3.92
CA THR A 203 -27.14 -6.38 -3.13
C THR A 203 -26.61 -4.97 -3.25
N ILE A 204 -27.48 -4.05 -3.66
CA ILE A 204 -27.22 -2.62 -3.76
C ILE A 204 -27.74 -1.98 -2.47
N PRO A 205 -26.84 -1.43 -1.62
CA PRO A 205 -27.23 -0.71 -0.41
C PRO A 205 -28.19 0.44 -0.67
N SER A 206 -29.06 0.75 0.30
CA SER A 206 -29.97 1.90 0.22
C SER A 206 -29.26 3.25 0.19
N SER A 207 -27.98 3.30 0.60
CA SER A 207 -27.12 4.47 0.50
C SER A 207 -26.70 4.82 -0.93
N VAL A 208 -26.79 3.86 -1.86
CA VAL A 208 -26.37 4.07 -3.26
C VAL A 208 -27.43 4.89 -4.00
N THR A 209 -27.05 6.10 -4.41
CA THR A 209 -27.92 7.04 -5.14
C THR A 209 -27.62 7.09 -6.64
N SER A 210 -26.49 6.54 -7.09
CA SER A 210 -26.09 6.53 -8.49
C SER A 210 -25.38 5.23 -8.88
N ILE A 211 -25.69 4.76 -10.09
CA ILE A 211 -25.02 3.63 -10.75
C ILE A 211 -24.54 4.12 -12.11
N GLY A 212 -23.23 4.12 -12.31
CA GLY A 212 -22.58 4.62 -13.50
C GLY A 212 -22.76 3.72 -14.72
N ASP A 213 -22.42 4.27 -15.89
CA ASP A 213 -22.53 3.59 -17.17
C ASP A 213 -21.77 2.26 -17.16
N LEU A 214 -22.39 1.23 -17.73
CA LEU A 214 -21.80 -0.10 -17.91
C LEU A 214 -21.31 -0.75 -16.61
N ALA A 215 -21.76 -0.30 -15.43
CA ALA A 215 -21.31 -0.81 -14.13
C ALA A 215 -21.37 -2.34 -14.04
N PHE A 216 -22.40 -2.96 -14.64
CA PHE A 216 -22.60 -4.42 -14.68
C PHE A 216 -22.53 -5.02 -16.09
N ALA A 217 -22.04 -4.27 -17.08
CA ALA A 217 -22.00 -4.75 -18.47
C ALA A 217 -21.14 -6.02 -18.58
N GLY A 218 -21.67 -7.07 -19.23
CA GLY A 218 -20.94 -8.34 -19.38
C GLY A 218 -20.92 -9.24 -18.14
N CYS A 219 -21.69 -8.94 -17.09
CA CYS A 219 -21.93 -9.87 -15.98
C CYS A 219 -22.91 -10.98 -16.41
N SER A 220 -22.46 -11.89 -17.27
CA SER A 220 -23.31 -12.89 -17.94
C SER A 220 -24.02 -13.88 -17.00
N SER A 221 -23.52 -14.07 -15.77
CA SER A 221 -24.14 -14.95 -14.78
C SER A 221 -25.05 -14.21 -13.79
N LEU A 222 -25.16 -12.87 -13.90
CA LEU A 222 -25.93 -12.07 -12.96
C LEU A 222 -27.42 -12.31 -13.17
N ARG A 223 -28.06 -12.97 -12.20
CA ARG A 223 -29.47 -13.36 -12.24
C ARG A 223 -30.36 -12.53 -11.32
N SER A 224 -29.78 -11.91 -10.31
CA SER A 224 -30.54 -11.18 -9.29
C SER A 224 -29.79 -9.94 -8.82
N VAL A 225 -30.49 -8.82 -8.80
CA VAL A 225 -30.04 -7.57 -8.18
C VAL A 225 -31.05 -7.21 -7.11
N TYR A 226 -30.60 -7.18 -5.86
CA TYR A 226 -31.42 -6.80 -4.71
C TYR A 226 -31.11 -5.35 -4.35
N PHE A 227 -32.11 -4.61 -3.91
CA PHE A 227 -31.94 -3.25 -3.41
C PHE A 227 -32.37 -3.23 -1.94
N ASP A 228 -31.46 -2.84 -1.03
CA ASP A 228 -31.73 -2.78 0.42
C ASP A 228 -32.58 -1.54 0.81
N GLY A 229 -33.06 -0.79 -0.17
CA GLY A 229 -34.02 0.30 0.02
C GLY A 229 -35.44 -0.22 0.00
N SER A 230 -36.25 0.18 1.00
CA SER A 230 -37.69 0.10 0.86
C SER A 230 -38.10 1.08 -0.24
N ALA A 231 -38.34 0.58 -1.45
CA ALA A 231 -39.23 1.27 -2.37
C ALA A 231 -40.61 1.24 -1.69
N THR A 232 -40.90 2.25 -0.85
CA THR A 232 -42.27 2.54 -0.43
C THR A 232 -42.99 2.94 -1.71
N CYS A 233 -43.78 2.01 -2.24
CA CYS A 233 -44.72 2.29 -3.31
C CYS A 233 -45.70 3.34 -2.76
N CYS A 234 -45.65 4.56 -3.29
CA CYS A 234 -46.69 5.58 -3.09
C CYS A 234 -47.80 5.38 -4.12
#